data_AF-S8E8Z8-F1
#
_entry.id   AF-S8E8Z8-F1
#
_cell.length_a   1.000
_cell.length_b   1.000
_cell.length_c   1.000
_cell.angle_alpha   90.00
_cell.angle_beta   90.00
_cell.angle_gamma   90.00
#
_symmetry.space_group_name_H-M   'P 1'
#
loop_
_entity.id
_entity.type
_entity.pdbx_description
1 polymer ?
#
loop_
_entity_poly.entity_id
_entity_poly.type
_entity_poly.pdbx_seq_one_letter_code
_entity_poly.pdbx_strand_id
1 'polypeptide(L)'
;GDTDFYSRILAAVHYKEHLSTEDVALLVTSLKAMTGAVSSIDIVHHRTLLKTIFDMSLWNYETDVIDALLEFIVSLASSSGKYVDLCLDMLVINFVPPATLPSASYFLEFLKKPQGMAKKNLVLDRVHSTLKDIANVVPLSPLRLEKIVRSRMPNIYTKEVILSMYVENMLRLESGMMGKLVGHMVIVAVMDRLVDLDVELPWDEILQEDFSKGIFDMELEDFDGQADDAMQDGTELTREALLQRFFSGNLVAEKLDSLMVLTFEHLLACFKDGRLSQVFETLLQSFQKTILTAYKSKFAQFVIFYACSLDPEGCGEAFANTLLNLFMSCANPEWRMSAVAYLASYLARAKFLSVSFVASILERLVD
;
A
#
# COMPACT_ATOMS: atom_id res chain seq x y z
N GLY A 1 -1.45 -46.10 3.83
CA GLY A 1 -1.73 -46.03 2.39
C GLY A 1 -0.43 -46.31 1.65
N ASP A 2 -0.53 -46.79 0.42
CA ASP A 2 0.62 -47.11 -0.43
C ASP A 2 1.50 -45.87 -0.68
N THR A 3 2.71 -45.87 -0.12
CA THR A 3 3.64 -44.74 -0.11
C THR A 3 4.15 -44.38 -1.51
N ASP A 4 4.07 -45.32 -2.45
CA ASP A 4 4.64 -45.17 -3.79
C ASP A 4 3.77 -44.30 -4.70
N PHE A 5 2.44 -44.34 -4.53
CA PHE A 5 1.55 -43.42 -5.25
C PHE A 5 1.61 -42.00 -4.70
N TYR A 6 1.75 -41.87 -3.38
CA TYR A 6 1.92 -40.57 -2.73
C TYR A 6 3.26 -39.91 -3.12
N SER A 7 4.34 -40.68 -3.19
CA SER A 7 5.65 -40.17 -3.63
C SER A 7 5.64 -39.76 -5.11
N ARG A 8 4.88 -40.45 -5.96
CA ARG A 8 4.67 -40.05 -7.37
C ARG A 8 3.92 -38.73 -7.50
N ILE A 9 2.87 -38.50 -6.71
CA ILE A 9 2.16 -37.20 -6.69
C ILE A 9 3.11 -36.10 -6.20
N LEU A 10 3.87 -36.35 -5.14
CA LEU A 10 4.87 -35.40 -4.65
C LEU A 10 5.92 -35.07 -5.72
N ALA A 11 6.39 -36.06 -6.48
CA ALA A 11 7.34 -35.86 -7.56
C ALA A 11 6.76 -35.05 -8.74
N ALA A 12 5.46 -35.19 -9.01
CA ALA A 12 4.76 -34.40 -10.02
C ALA A 12 4.55 -32.94 -9.59
N VAL A 13 4.30 -32.70 -8.31
CA VAL A 13 4.06 -31.36 -7.74
C VAL A 13 5.37 -30.61 -7.43
N HIS A 14 6.49 -31.32 -7.28
CA HIS A 14 7.77 -30.68 -7.02
C HIS A 14 8.19 -29.80 -8.21
N TYR A 15 8.50 -28.52 -7.92
CA TYR A 15 8.97 -27.57 -8.92
C TYR A 15 10.19 -28.13 -9.66
N LYS A 16 10.14 -28.05 -10.99
CA LYS A 16 11.25 -28.29 -11.91
C LYS A 16 11.49 -26.98 -12.67
N GLU A 17 12.74 -26.51 -12.76
CA GLU A 17 13.09 -25.28 -13.48
C GLU A 17 12.67 -25.30 -14.95
N HIS A 18 12.52 -26.49 -15.55
CA HIS A 18 12.01 -26.69 -16.90
C HIS A 18 10.96 -27.81 -16.86
N LEU A 19 9.69 -27.45 -17.07
CA LEU A 19 8.61 -28.41 -17.19
C LEU A 19 8.44 -28.77 -18.67
N SER A 20 8.50 -30.07 -19.00
CA SER A 20 8.07 -30.53 -20.32
C SER A 20 6.54 -30.40 -20.46
N THR A 21 6.02 -30.44 -21.68
CA THR A 21 4.57 -30.46 -21.92
C THR A 21 3.87 -31.63 -21.23
N GLU A 22 4.55 -32.78 -21.11
CA GLU A 22 4.07 -33.95 -20.38
C GLU A 22 4.05 -33.71 -18.86
N ASP A 23 5.09 -33.06 -18.30
CA ASP A 23 5.13 -32.70 -16.88
C ASP A 23 4.02 -31.70 -16.53
N VAL A 24 3.75 -30.71 -17.40
CA VAL A 24 2.65 -29.75 -17.23
C VAL A 24 1.30 -30.47 -17.21
N ALA A 25 1.06 -31.37 -18.18
CA ALA A 25 -0.18 -32.14 -18.23
C ALA A 25 -0.36 -33.03 -16.99
N LEU A 26 0.72 -33.66 -16.51
CA LEU A 26 0.70 -34.48 -15.29
C LEU A 26 0.41 -33.64 -14.04
N LEU A 27 1.01 -32.45 -13.94
CA LEU A 27 0.79 -31.52 -12.83
C LEU A 27 -0.67 -31.04 -12.80
N VAL A 28 -1.20 -30.57 -13.94
CA VAL A 28 -2.60 -30.14 -14.06
C VAL A 28 -3.56 -31.27 -13.71
N THR A 29 -3.32 -32.48 -14.24
CA THR A 29 -4.16 -33.65 -13.96
C THR A 29 -4.13 -34.01 -12.48
N SER A 30 -2.95 -33.93 -11.85
CA SER A 30 -2.76 -34.20 -10.43
C SER A 30 -3.47 -33.17 -9.55
N LEU A 31 -3.36 -31.87 -9.86
CA LEU A 31 -4.06 -30.80 -9.16
C LEU A 31 -5.58 -30.93 -9.28
N LYS A 32 -6.10 -31.24 -10.48
CA LYS A 32 -7.53 -31.45 -10.69
C LYS A 32 -8.05 -32.70 -9.96
N ALA A 33 -7.30 -33.80 -9.98
CA ALA A 33 -7.64 -35.00 -9.23
C ALA A 33 -7.67 -34.72 -7.72
N MET A 34 -6.71 -33.96 -7.21
CA MET A 34 -6.67 -33.52 -5.81
C MET A 34 -7.82 -32.60 -5.44
N THR A 35 -8.24 -31.73 -6.37
CA THR A 35 -9.40 -30.84 -6.21
C THR A 35 -10.67 -31.65 -5.94
N GLY A 36 -10.86 -32.76 -6.67
CA GLY A 36 -11.98 -33.68 -6.44
C GLY A 36 -11.87 -34.49 -5.14
N ALA A 37 -10.71 -34.52 -4.49
CA ALA A 37 -10.42 -35.32 -3.30
C ALA A 37 -10.07 -34.48 -2.05
N VAL A 38 -10.37 -33.18 -2.04
CA VAL A 38 -10.02 -32.27 -0.93
C VAL A 38 -10.57 -32.71 0.43
N SER A 39 -11.69 -33.44 0.46
CA SER A 39 -12.26 -34.00 1.69
C SER A 39 -11.38 -35.07 2.35
N SER A 40 -10.51 -35.71 1.56
CA SER A 40 -9.60 -36.77 2.02
C SER A 40 -8.25 -36.21 2.46
N ILE A 41 -7.99 -34.91 2.24
CA ILE A 41 -6.73 -34.27 2.59
C ILE A 41 -6.73 -33.91 4.08
N ASP A 42 -5.94 -34.65 4.84
CA ASP A 42 -5.60 -34.33 6.23
C ASP A 42 -4.32 -33.49 6.37
N ILE A 43 -4.35 -32.49 7.27
CA ILE A 43 -3.28 -31.51 7.49
C ILE A 43 -2.00 -32.13 8.07
N VAL A 44 -2.12 -33.21 8.84
CA VAL A 44 -0.97 -33.88 9.47
C VAL A 44 -0.36 -34.89 8.51
N HIS A 45 -1.20 -35.73 7.90
CA HIS A 45 -0.73 -36.82 7.04
C HIS A 45 -0.20 -36.32 5.69
N HIS A 46 -0.77 -35.24 5.14
CA HIS A 46 -0.36 -34.68 3.85
C HIS A 46 0.45 -33.39 3.98
N ARG A 47 1.11 -33.18 5.12
CA ARG A 47 1.86 -31.95 5.41
C ARG A 47 2.89 -31.63 4.32
N THR A 48 3.64 -32.63 3.83
CA THR A 48 4.65 -32.43 2.80
C THR A 48 4.02 -31.98 1.48
N LEU A 49 2.92 -32.63 1.07
CA LEU A 49 2.19 -32.28 -0.14
C LEU A 49 1.64 -30.86 -0.08
N LEU A 50 0.94 -30.53 1.02
CA LEU A 50 0.41 -29.20 1.25
C LEU A 50 1.54 -28.15 1.24
N LYS A 51 2.66 -28.43 1.90
CA LYS A 51 3.82 -27.53 1.88
C LYS A 51 4.31 -27.29 0.45
N THR A 52 4.53 -28.35 -0.33
CA THR A 52 5.00 -28.20 -1.73
C THR A 52 4.02 -27.38 -2.57
N ILE A 53 2.71 -27.58 -2.39
CA ILE A 53 1.69 -26.82 -3.12
C ILE A 53 1.67 -25.34 -2.69
N PHE A 54 1.72 -25.06 -1.40
CA PHE A 54 1.72 -23.67 -0.90
C PHE A 54 3.04 -22.93 -1.21
N ASP A 55 4.14 -23.66 -1.43
CA ASP A 55 5.42 -23.10 -1.89
C ASP A 55 5.44 -22.85 -3.42
N MET A 56 4.41 -23.25 -4.18
CA MET A 56 4.33 -22.96 -5.62
C MET A 56 4.09 -21.46 -5.86
N SER A 57 4.90 -20.87 -6.74
CA SER A 57 4.70 -19.48 -7.19
C SER A 57 3.99 -19.40 -8.53
N LEU A 58 2.88 -18.66 -8.59
CA LEU A 58 2.08 -18.43 -9.81
C LEU A 58 2.90 -17.73 -10.92
N TRP A 59 3.97 -17.04 -10.55
CA TRP A 59 4.85 -16.34 -11.46
C TRP A 59 5.65 -17.27 -12.38
N ASN A 60 5.85 -18.53 -11.97
CA ASN A 60 6.68 -19.50 -12.68
C ASN A 60 5.91 -20.39 -13.66
N TYR A 61 4.58 -20.34 -13.66
CA TYR A 61 3.75 -21.30 -14.41
C TYR A 61 2.88 -20.64 -15.48
N GLU A 62 2.42 -21.42 -16.45
CA GLU A 62 1.45 -20.98 -17.47
C GLU A 62 0.01 -20.99 -16.93
N THR A 63 -0.92 -20.43 -17.72
CA THR A 63 -2.33 -20.23 -17.34
C THR A 63 -3.02 -21.51 -16.89
N ASP A 64 -2.76 -22.63 -17.57
CA ASP A 64 -3.46 -23.89 -17.30
C ASP A 64 -3.11 -24.46 -15.91
N VAL A 65 -1.85 -24.32 -15.49
CA VAL A 65 -1.38 -24.74 -14.17
C VAL A 65 -1.87 -23.77 -13.10
N ILE A 66 -1.81 -22.45 -13.38
CA ILE A 66 -2.32 -21.42 -12.45
C ILE A 66 -3.80 -21.68 -12.17
N ASP A 67 -4.61 -21.87 -13.21
CA ASP A 67 -6.06 -22.04 -13.05
C ASP A 67 -6.39 -23.33 -12.29
N ALA A 68 -5.71 -24.45 -12.60
CA ALA A 68 -5.88 -25.71 -11.87
C ALA A 68 -5.44 -25.62 -10.39
N LEU A 69 -4.36 -24.87 -10.11
CA LEU A 69 -3.89 -24.63 -8.75
C LEU A 69 -4.87 -23.76 -7.97
N LEU A 70 -5.38 -22.68 -8.56
CA LEU A 70 -6.32 -21.80 -7.88
C LEU A 70 -7.67 -22.48 -7.64
N GLU A 71 -8.14 -23.32 -8.56
CA GLU A 71 -9.33 -24.16 -8.37
C GLU A 71 -9.16 -25.11 -7.17
N PHE A 72 -7.97 -25.72 -7.04
CA PHE A 72 -7.61 -26.53 -5.88
C PHE A 72 -7.64 -25.69 -4.58
N ILE A 73 -7.05 -24.49 -4.59
CA ILE A 73 -6.99 -23.60 -3.42
C ILE A 73 -8.38 -23.16 -2.96
N VAL A 74 -9.28 -22.79 -3.87
CA VAL A 74 -10.68 -22.45 -3.54
C VAL A 74 -11.38 -23.66 -2.92
N SER A 75 -11.24 -24.85 -3.53
CA SER A 75 -11.87 -26.07 -3.04
C SER A 75 -11.35 -26.50 -1.67
N LEU A 76 -10.04 -26.32 -1.42
CA LEU A 76 -9.40 -26.61 -0.14
C LEU A 76 -9.84 -25.62 0.97
N ALA A 77 -9.91 -24.33 0.65
CA ALA A 77 -10.42 -23.32 1.59
C ALA A 77 -11.89 -23.57 1.95
N SER A 78 -12.67 -24.07 0.99
CA SER A 78 -14.09 -24.40 1.14
C SER A 78 -14.34 -25.68 1.94
N SER A 79 -13.42 -26.64 1.90
CA SER A 79 -13.61 -27.95 2.56
C SER A 79 -13.46 -27.87 4.08
N SER A 80 -12.53 -27.05 4.57
CA SER A 80 -12.25 -26.94 6.01
C SER A 80 -11.63 -25.59 6.36
N GLY A 81 -12.19 -24.94 7.38
CA GLY A 81 -11.70 -23.67 7.92
C GLY A 81 -10.24 -23.70 8.42
N LYS A 82 -9.66 -24.90 8.60
CA LYS A 82 -8.25 -25.09 9.01
C LYS A 82 -7.27 -24.66 7.91
N TYR A 83 -7.66 -24.76 6.64
CA TYR A 83 -6.79 -24.48 5.50
C TYR A 83 -6.88 -23.03 5.01
N VAL A 84 -7.91 -22.30 5.43
CA VAL A 84 -8.19 -20.94 4.93
C VAL A 84 -7.00 -20.00 5.11
N ASP A 85 -6.34 -19.97 6.28
CA ASP A 85 -5.16 -19.11 6.49
C ASP A 85 -4.01 -19.47 5.54
N LEU A 86 -3.76 -20.77 5.31
CA LEU A 86 -2.70 -21.22 4.41
C LEU A 86 -3.00 -20.86 2.95
N CYS A 87 -4.27 -20.98 2.56
CA CYS A 87 -4.73 -20.59 1.22
C CYS A 87 -4.59 -19.09 1.00
N LEU A 88 -5.03 -18.27 1.96
CA LEU A 88 -4.91 -16.81 1.90
C LEU A 88 -3.44 -16.37 1.93
N ASP A 89 -2.60 -16.97 2.77
CA ASP A 89 -1.18 -16.66 2.85
C ASP A 89 -0.45 -16.96 1.54
N MET A 90 -0.74 -18.10 0.90
CA MET A 90 -0.18 -18.44 -0.41
C MET A 90 -0.57 -17.40 -1.48
N LEU A 91 -1.81 -16.93 -1.49
CA LEU A 91 -2.27 -15.90 -2.41
C LEU A 91 -1.59 -14.54 -2.15
N VAL A 92 -1.45 -14.15 -0.88
CA VAL A 92 -0.79 -12.89 -0.49
C VAL A 92 0.71 -12.92 -0.80
N ILE A 93 1.40 -14.06 -0.62
CA ILE A 93 2.81 -14.22 -1.01
C ILE A 93 2.99 -13.94 -2.51
N ASN A 94 2.02 -14.33 -3.34
CA ASN A 94 2.06 -14.12 -4.78
C ASN A 94 1.67 -12.69 -5.22
N PHE A 95 1.38 -11.75 -4.30
CA PHE A 95 1.30 -10.32 -4.63
C PHE A 95 2.59 -9.81 -5.25
N VAL A 96 3.72 -10.43 -4.88
CA VAL A 96 5.05 -10.11 -5.40
C VAL A 96 5.70 -11.34 -6.03
N PRO A 97 6.55 -11.19 -7.07
CA PRO A 97 7.28 -12.32 -7.62
C PRO A 97 8.26 -12.87 -6.59
N PRO A 98 8.67 -14.14 -6.71
CA PRO A 98 9.64 -14.76 -5.82
C PRO A 98 10.92 -13.94 -5.68
N ALA A 99 11.24 -13.54 -4.45
CA ALA A 99 12.45 -12.81 -4.11
C ALA A 99 13.69 -13.73 -3.91
N THR A 100 13.56 -15.03 -4.18
CA THR A 100 14.70 -15.96 -4.11
C THR A 100 15.73 -15.59 -5.17
N LEU A 101 17.00 -15.48 -4.78
CA LEU A 101 18.10 -15.31 -5.72
C LEU A 101 18.35 -16.65 -6.44
N PRO A 102 18.63 -16.66 -7.76
CA PRO A 102 18.90 -15.52 -8.66
C PRO A 102 17.65 -14.91 -9.32
N SER A 103 16.45 -15.41 -9.02
CA SER A 103 15.17 -15.03 -9.63
C SER A 103 14.78 -13.56 -9.41
N ALA A 104 15.16 -12.98 -8.27
CA ALA A 104 14.74 -11.62 -7.91
C ALA A 104 15.23 -10.53 -8.87
N SER A 105 16.47 -10.61 -9.37
CA SER A 105 16.98 -9.65 -10.37
C SER A 105 16.34 -9.89 -11.73
N TYR A 106 16.16 -11.15 -12.11
CA TYR A 106 15.48 -11.52 -13.35
C TYR A 106 14.06 -10.96 -13.42
N PHE A 107 13.25 -11.15 -12.37
CA PHE A 107 11.87 -10.65 -12.35
C PHE A 107 11.79 -9.14 -12.40
N LEU A 108 12.69 -8.42 -11.72
CA LEU A 108 12.74 -6.96 -11.77
C LEU A 108 13.04 -6.44 -13.19
N GLU A 109 13.95 -7.08 -13.92
CA GLU A 109 14.21 -6.75 -15.32
C GLU A 109 13.06 -7.17 -16.25
N PHE A 110 12.47 -8.32 -15.97
CA PHE A 110 11.34 -8.86 -16.73
C PHE A 110 10.12 -7.94 -16.62
N LEU A 111 9.83 -7.39 -15.45
CA LEU A 111 8.73 -6.45 -15.21
C LEU A 111 8.87 -5.13 -15.98
N LYS A 112 10.09 -4.75 -16.39
CA LYS A 112 10.30 -3.58 -17.27
C LYS A 112 9.87 -3.83 -18.71
N LYS A 113 9.69 -5.09 -19.11
CA LYS A 113 9.27 -5.49 -20.46
C LYS A 113 7.74 -5.57 -20.54
N PRO A 114 7.12 -5.31 -21.71
CA PRO A 114 5.67 -5.40 -21.87
C PRO A 114 5.14 -6.81 -21.59
N GLN A 115 5.92 -7.85 -21.88
CA GLN A 115 5.60 -9.23 -21.55
C GLN A 115 5.53 -9.47 -20.03
N GLY A 116 6.43 -8.86 -19.26
CA GLY A 116 6.40 -8.96 -17.80
C GLY A 116 5.23 -8.21 -17.19
N MET A 117 4.87 -7.04 -17.73
CA MET A 117 3.66 -6.33 -17.32
C MET A 117 2.38 -7.12 -17.63
N ALA A 118 2.30 -7.76 -18.80
CA ALA A 118 1.17 -8.64 -19.12
C ALA A 118 1.08 -9.83 -18.15
N LYS A 119 2.23 -10.44 -17.81
CA LYS A 119 2.30 -11.53 -16.82
C LYS A 119 1.90 -11.06 -15.42
N LYS A 120 2.38 -9.89 -14.99
CA LYS A 120 1.99 -9.25 -13.72
C LYS A 120 0.47 -9.11 -13.64
N ASN A 121 -0.13 -8.46 -14.63
CA ASN A 121 -1.58 -8.24 -14.64
C ASN A 121 -2.35 -9.57 -14.59
N LEU A 122 -1.94 -10.55 -15.40
CA LEU A 122 -2.56 -11.87 -15.41
C LEU A 122 -2.50 -12.57 -14.04
N VAL A 123 -1.32 -12.59 -13.39
CA VAL A 123 -1.18 -13.24 -12.07
C VAL A 123 -2.00 -12.51 -11.03
N LEU A 124 -1.92 -11.18 -10.97
CA LEU A 124 -2.64 -10.39 -9.97
C LEU A 124 -4.16 -10.47 -10.18
N ASP A 125 -4.65 -10.44 -11.42
CA ASP A 125 -6.08 -10.60 -11.72
C ASP A 125 -6.61 -11.95 -11.21
N ARG A 126 -5.84 -13.03 -11.43
CA ARG A 126 -6.18 -14.36 -10.94
C ARG A 126 -6.14 -14.44 -9.42
N VAL A 127 -5.13 -13.86 -8.77
CA VAL A 127 -5.03 -13.82 -7.30
C VAL A 127 -6.22 -13.08 -6.70
N HIS A 128 -6.53 -11.88 -7.16
CA HIS A 128 -7.64 -11.07 -6.65
C HIS A 128 -9.00 -11.71 -6.93
N SER A 129 -9.19 -12.34 -8.09
CA SER A 129 -10.40 -13.14 -8.37
C SER A 129 -10.54 -14.29 -7.39
N THR A 130 -9.45 -15.03 -7.13
CA THR A 130 -9.46 -16.17 -6.21
C THR A 130 -9.75 -15.75 -4.78
N LEU A 131 -9.18 -14.64 -4.31
CA LEU A 131 -9.50 -14.08 -2.99
C LEU A 131 -11.00 -13.74 -2.87
N LYS A 132 -11.59 -13.19 -3.93
CA LYS A 132 -13.03 -12.93 -4.01
C LYS A 132 -13.84 -14.24 -4.00
N ASP A 133 -13.40 -15.26 -4.72
CA ASP A 133 -14.08 -16.56 -4.75
C ASP A 133 -14.06 -17.23 -3.37
N ILE A 134 -12.91 -17.19 -2.67
CA ILE A 134 -12.81 -17.66 -1.28
C ILE A 134 -13.70 -16.82 -0.35
N ALA A 135 -13.78 -15.51 -0.52
CA ALA A 135 -14.66 -14.66 0.29
C ALA A 135 -16.15 -14.97 0.10
N ASN A 136 -16.55 -15.37 -1.12
CA ASN A 136 -17.92 -15.80 -1.41
C ASN A 136 -18.28 -17.12 -0.73
N VAL A 137 -17.35 -18.08 -0.67
CA VAL A 137 -17.59 -19.39 -0.06
C VAL A 137 -17.35 -19.38 1.46
N VAL A 138 -16.39 -18.58 1.93
CA VAL A 138 -15.98 -18.44 3.34
C VAL A 138 -16.09 -16.97 3.76
N PRO A 139 -17.25 -16.52 4.29
CA PRO A 139 -17.51 -15.11 4.58
C PRO A 139 -16.59 -14.48 5.65
N LEU A 140 -15.98 -15.30 6.51
CA LEU A 140 -15.03 -14.84 7.55
C LEU A 140 -13.59 -14.68 7.03
N SER A 141 -13.31 -15.08 5.78
CA SER A 141 -11.97 -14.99 5.20
C SER A 141 -11.41 -13.57 5.09
N PRO A 142 -12.18 -12.49 4.85
CA PRO A 142 -11.61 -11.14 4.78
C PRO A 142 -10.97 -10.68 6.11
N LEU A 143 -11.55 -11.04 7.26
CA LEU A 143 -10.98 -10.71 8.58
C LEU A 143 -9.65 -11.45 8.84
N ARG A 144 -9.52 -12.67 8.28
CA ARG A 144 -8.28 -13.45 8.35
C ARG A 144 -7.23 -12.89 7.39
N LEU A 145 -7.66 -12.54 6.17
CA LEU A 145 -6.84 -11.89 5.15
C LEU A 145 -6.22 -10.60 5.67
N GLU A 146 -6.99 -9.80 6.43
CA GLU A 146 -6.51 -8.55 7.00
C GLU A 146 -5.23 -8.74 7.85
N LYS A 147 -5.20 -9.77 8.69
CA LYS A 147 -4.03 -10.08 9.54
C LYS A 147 -2.83 -10.52 8.72
N ILE A 148 -3.07 -11.31 7.67
CA ILE A 148 -2.05 -11.85 6.78
C ILE A 148 -1.43 -10.73 5.94
N VAL A 149 -2.26 -9.90 5.31
CA VAL A 149 -1.79 -8.78 4.47
C VAL A 149 -0.95 -7.80 5.29
N ARG A 150 -1.38 -7.49 6.51
CA ARG A 150 -0.63 -6.61 7.41
C ARG A 150 0.70 -7.23 7.85
N SER A 151 0.73 -8.50 8.23
CA SER A 151 1.96 -9.16 8.71
C SER A 151 2.99 -9.39 7.60
N ARG A 152 2.54 -9.53 6.35
CA ARG A 152 3.36 -9.71 5.15
C ARG A 152 3.81 -8.41 4.50
N MET A 153 3.32 -7.25 4.97
CA MET A 153 3.69 -5.96 4.39
C MET A 153 5.21 -5.76 4.42
N PRO A 154 5.86 -5.48 3.27
CA PRO A 154 7.30 -5.29 3.23
C PRO A 154 7.76 -4.14 4.13
N ASN A 155 8.97 -4.28 4.68
CA ASN A 155 9.60 -3.23 5.48
C ASN A 155 10.17 -2.12 4.59
N ILE A 156 10.51 -0.99 5.19
CA ILE A 156 11.11 0.18 4.50
C ILE A 156 12.43 -0.14 3.80
N TYR A 157 13.16 -1.18 4.22
CA TYR A 157 14.45 -1.57 3.65
C TYR A 157 14.34 -2.45 2.40
N THR A 158 13.13 -2.93 2.07
CA THR A 158 12.88 -3.74 0.88
C THR A 158 13.04 -2.90 -0.40
N LYS A 159 13.33 -3.53 -1.54
CA LYS A 159 13.41 -2.82 -2.83
C LYS A 159 12.09 -2.11 -3.15
N GLU A 160 12.20 -0.91 -3.71
CA GLU A 160 11.07 -0.04 -4.08
C GLU A 160 10.00 -0.79 -4.89
N VAL A 161 10.38 -1.44 -5.99
CA VAL A 161 9.46 -2.18 -6.86
C VAL A 161 8.62 -3.23 -6.10
N ILE A 162 9.20 -3.90 -5.11
CA ILE A 162 8.49 -4.92 -4.32
C ILE A 162 7.50 -4.23 -3.37
N LEU A 163 7.93 -3.15 -2.71
CA LEU A 163 7.08 -2.38 -1.80
C LEU A 163 5.90 -1.74 -2.56
N SER A 164 6.18 -1.03 -3.65
CA SER A 164 5.18 -0.38 -4.50
C SER A 164 4.16 -1.39 -5.03
N MET A 165 4.61 -2.54 -5.51
CA MET A 165 3.69 -3.55 -6.04
C MET A 165 2.86 -4.23 -4.95
N TYR A 166 3.41 -4.39 -3.73
CA TYR A 166 2.62 -4.88 -2.61
C TYR A 166 1.54 -3.86 -2.21
N VAL A 167 1.89 -2.58 -2.13
CA VAL A 167 0.95 -1.48 -1.83
C VAL A 167 -0.12 -1.35 -2.90
N GLU A 168 0.23 -1.43 -4.18
CA GLU A 168 -0.71 -1.45 -5.31
C GLU A 168 -1.75 -2.57 -5.13
N ASN A 169 -1.32 -3.77 -4.74
CA ASN A 169 -2.22 -4.88 -4.45
C ASN A 169 -3.10 -4.62 -3.22
N MET A 170 -2.57 -3.99 -2.17
CA MET A 170 -3.38 -3.60 -1.01
C MET A 170 -4.48 -2.60 -1.40
N LEU A 171 -4.14 -1.56 -2.16
CA LEU A 171 -5.10 -0.55 -2.65
C LEU A 171 -6.13 -1.16 -3.61
N ARG A 172 -5.73 -2.18 -4.38
CA ARG A 172 -6.66 -2.98 -5.19
C ARG A 172 -7.64 -3.80 -4.33
N LEU A 173 -7.21 -4.32 -3.17
CA LEU A 173 -8.12 -4.96 -2.21
C LEU A 173 -9.13 -3.97 -1.63
N GLU A 174 -8.69 -2.75 -1.28
CA GLU A 174 -9.55 -1.66 -0.83
C GLU A 174 -10.60 -1.33 -1.90
N SER A 175 -10.18 -1.19 -3.15
CA SER A 175 -11.08 -0.84 -4.25
C SER A 175 -12.07 -1.97 -4.61
N GLY A 176 -11.79 -3.20 -4.17
CA GLY A 176 -12.57 -4.38 -4.51
C GLY A 176 -13.77 -4.64 -3.60
N MET A 177 -14.44 -5.78 -3.82
CA MET A 177 -15.59 -6.20 -2.99
C MET A 177 -15.25 -6.35 -1.50
N MET A 178 -14.00 -6.69 -1.18
CA MET A 178 -13.53 -6.85 0.19
C MET A 178 -13.24 -5.51 0.87
N GLY A 179 -13.23 -4.40 0.13
CA GLY A 179 -12.90 -3.05 0.62
C GLY A 179 -13.66 -2.64 1.87
N LYS A 180 -14.96 -2.96 1.95
CA LYS A 180 -15.77 -2.65 3.14
C LYS A 180 -15.26 -3.30 4.43
N LEU A 181 -14.55 -4.42 4.33
CA LEU A 181 -14.05 -5.19 5.46
C LEU A 181 -12.57 -4.93 5.72
N VAL A 182 -11.75 -4.89 4.67
CA VAL A 182 -10.28 -4.76 4.79
C VAL A 182 -9.77 -3.34 4.53
N GLY A 183 -10.59 -2.46 3.97
CA GLY A 183 -10.18 -1.15 3.48
C GLY A 183 -9.67 -0.23 4.58
N HIS A 184 -10.33 -0.22 5.75
CA HIS A 184 -9.86 0.56 6.91
C HIS A 184 -8.41 0.21 7.26
N MET A 185 -8.12 -1.09 7.37
CA MET A 185 -6.76 -1.57 7.65
C MET A 185 -5.78 -1.16 6.55
N VAL A 186 -6.16 -1.34 5.28
CA VAL A 186 -5.28 -1.04 4.15
C VAL A 186 -4.84 0.41 4.18
N ILE A 187 -5.80 1.34 4.32
CA ILE A 187 -5.51 2.77 4.34
C ILE A 187 -4.61 3.13 5.53
N VAL A 188 -4.91 2.63 6.73
CA VAL A 188 -4.07 2.86 7.92
C VAL A 188 -2.65 2.33 7.70
N ALA A 189 -2.50 1.10 7.21
CA ALA A 189 -1.20 0.49 6.99
C ALA A 189 -0.37 1.22 5.91
N VAL A 190 -1.01 1.71 4.85
CA VAL A 190 -0.34 2.54 3.83
C VAL A 190 0.10 3.88 4.42
N MET A 191 -0.75 4.54 5.20
CA MET A 191 -0.38 5.80 5.86
C MET A 191 0.76 5.62 6.87
N ASP A 192 0.74 4.56 7.69
CA ASP A 192 1.82 4.26 8.61
C ASP A 192 3.13 4.01 7.85
N ARG A 193 3.10 3.29 6.72
CA ARG A 193 4.29 3.06 5.89
C ARG A 193 4.81 4.34 5.23
N LEU A 194 3.92 5.24 4.80
CA LEU A 194 4.30 6.55 4.26
C LEU A 194 4.99 7.40 5.34
N VAL A 195 4.44 7.42 6.55
CA VAL A 195 5.05 8.14 7.68
C VAL A 195 6.40 7.53 8.06
N ASP A 196 6.52 6.20 8.11
CA ASP A 196 7.80 5.52 8.36
C ASP A 196 8.88 5.95 7.35
N LEU A 197 8.55 6.01 6.06
CA LEU A 197 9.49 6.44 5.02
C LEU A 197 9.83 7.93 5.09
N ASP A 198 8.83 8.76 5.38
CA ASP A 198 8.97 10.22 5.47
C ASP A 198 9.86 10.64 6.66
N VAL A 199 9.72 9.98 7.81
CA VAL A 199 10.54 10.24 9.01
C VAL A 199 11.99 9.78 8.84
N GLU A 200 12.26 8.76 8.01
CA GLU A 200 13.60 8.26 7.72
C GLU A 200 14.40 9.16 6.78
N LEU A 201 13.78 10.18 6.18
CA LEU A 201 14.50 11.15 5.37
C LEU A 201 15.41 12.03 6.26
N PRO A 202 16.70 12.18 5.94
CA PRO A 202 17.68 12.89 6.76
C PRO A 202 17.54 14.41 6.65
N TRP A 203 16.37 14.93 7.05
CA TRP A 203 16.06 16.35 7.03
C TRP A 203 16.91 17.16 8.01
N ASP A 204 17.31 16.55 9.13
CA ASP A 204 18.16 17.18 10.14
C ASP A 204 19.53 17.63 9.55
N GLU A 205 19.98 17.03 8.44
CA GLU A 205 21.20 17.41 7.72
C GLU A 205 20.98 18.57 6.73
N ILE A 206 19.75 18.72 6.22
CA ILE A 206 19.35 19.78 5.28
C ILE A 206 19.00 21.08 6.03
N LEU A 207 18.48 20.95 7.26
CA LEU A 207 17.98 22.07 8.07
C LEU A 207 19.03 22.68 9.02
N GLN A 208 20.33 22.40 8.83
CA GLN A 208 21.40 23.00 9.64
C GLN A 208 21.47 24.54 9.54
N GLU A 209 20.72 25.15 8.62
CA GLU A 209 20.47 26.58 8.57
C GLU A 209 18.99 26.86 8.90
N ASP A 210 18.71 27.24 10.15
CA ASP A 210 17.55 28.06 10.60
C ASP A 210 16.09 27.62 10.33
N PHE A 211 15.72 26.34 10.47
CA PHE A 211 14.30 25.95 10.43
C PHE A 211 13.77 25.42 11.77
N SER A 212 13.65 26.32 12.75
CA SER A 212 12.81 26.12 13.94
C SER A 212 11.38 26.65 13.70
N LYS A 213 10.73 26.25 12.60
CA LYS A 213 9.35 26.68 12.33
C LYS A 213 8.56 25.61 11.55
N GLY A 214 7.29 25.47 11.94
CA GLY A 214 6.16 24.92 11.18
C GLY A 214 6.25 23.51 10.58
N ILE A 215 5.27 22.67 10.93
CA ILE A 215 5.01 21.37 10.25
C ILE A 215 4.67 21.54 8.74
N PHE A 216 4.46 22.77 8.29
CA PHE A 216 4.28 23.13 6.88
C PHE A 216 5.21 24.24 6.38
N ASP A 217 6.31 24.54 7.07
CA ASP A 217 7.22 25.62 6.66
C ASP A 217 8.14 25.21 5.50
N MET A 218 7.53 24.88 4.36
CA MET A 218 8.02 25.41 3.09
C MET A 218 7.45 26.82 3.00
N GLU A 219 8.14 27.81 3.58
CA GLU A 219 7.84 29.22 3.35
C GLU A 219 7.94 29.47 1.84
N LEU A 220 6.80 29.80 1.23
CA LEU A 220 6.69 30.47 -0.05
C LEU A 220 7.18 31.92 0.18
N GLU A 221 8.50 32.14 0.18
CA GLU A 221 9.05 33.48 0.01
C GLU A 221 9.31 33.74 -1.47
N ASP A 222 8.23 33.90 -2.22
CA ASP A 222 8.22 34.63 -3.49
C ASP A 222 7.11 35.68 -3.38
N PHE A 223 7.34 36.70 -2.54
CA PHE A 223 6.50 37.90 -2.53
C PHE A 223 7.37 39.15 -2.34
N ASP A 224 7.72 39.75 -3.49
CA ASP A 224 8.16 41.14 -3.72
C ASP A 224 9.04 41.80 -2.63
N GLY A 225 10.35 41.59 -2.74
CA GLY A 225 11.36 42.50 -2.21
C GLY A 225 12.01 43.27 -3.35
N GLN A 226 11.71 44.56 -3.43
CA GLN A 226 12.33 45.50 -4.38
C GLN A 226 13.85 45.36 -4.43
N ALA A 227 14.37 45.32 -5.65
CA ALA A 227 15.79 45.36 -5.94
C ALA A 227 16.44 46.59 -5.28
N ASP A 228 17.35 46.36 -4.34
CA ASP A 228 18.43 47.28 -4.07
C ASP A 228 19.76 46.53 -4.11
N ASP A 229 20.67 47.16 -4.84
CA ASP A 229 21.88 46.65 -5.46
C ASP A 229 22.99 46.36 -4.44
N ALA A 230 23.46 45.12 -4.37
CA ALA A 230 24.81 44.81 -3.87
C ALA A 230 25.28 43.47 -4.45
N MET A 231 26.17 43.54 -5.43
CA MET A 231 26.93 42.40 -5.92
C MET A 231 27.64 41.67 -4.78
N GLN A 232 27.31 40.39 -4.58
CA GLN A 232 28.21 39.44 -3.96
C GLN A 232 28.29 38.19 -4.84
N ASP A 233 29.45 38.06 -5.48
CA ASP A 233 29.88 36.91 -6.26
C ASP A 233 30.03 35.69 -5.33
N GLY A 234 29.02 34.84 -5.34
CA GLY A 234 28.98 33.53 -4.73
C GLY A 234 27.83 32.79 -5.36
N THR A 235 28.09 31.67 -6.01
CA THR A 235 27.06 30.75 -6.49
C THR A 235 26.22 30.27 -5.30
N GLU A 236 25.19 31.03 -4.93
CA GLU A 236 24.07 30.54 -4.15
C GLU A 236 23.44 29.43 -4.99
N LEU A 237 23.76 28.18 -4.64
CA LEU A 237 22.97 27.06 -5.11
C LEU A 237 21.56 27.32 -4.61
N THR A 238 20.65 27.62 -5.51
CA THR A 238 19.24 27.83 -5.16
C THR A 238 18.76 26.63 -4.33
N ARG A 239 17.93 26.89 -3.32
CA ARG A 239 17.44 25.87 -2.38
C ARG A 239 16.86 24.66 -3.12
N GLU A 240 16.22 24.89 -4.27
CA GLU A 240 15.69 23.87 -5.17
C GLU A 240 16.80 22.98 -5.73
N ALA A 241 17.95 23.53 -6.12
CA ALA A 241 19.09 22.77 -6.62
C ALA A 241 19.73 21.91 -5.51
N LEU A 242 19.76 22.40 -4.27
CA LEU A 242 20.22 21.61 -3.11
C LEU A 242 19.25 20.47 -2.80
N LEU A 243 17.94 20.73 -2.72
CA LEU A 243 16.92 19.72 -2.50
C LEU A 243 16.91 18.68 -3.63
N GLN A 244 17.01 19.12 -4.89
CA GLN A 244 17.09 18.23 -6.04
C GLN A 244 18.34 17.35 -5.95
N ARG A 245 19.49 17.88 -5.54
CA ARG A 245 20.72 17.09 -5.34
C ARG A 245 20.59 16.11 -4.18
N PHE A 246 19.88 16.46 -3.11
CA PHE A 246 19.69 15.61 -1.93
C PHE A 246 18.71 14.46 -2.17
N PHE A 247 17.61 14.73 -2.88
CA PHE A 247 16.61 13.71 -3.18
C PHE A 247 16.96 12.86 -4.40
N SER A 248 17.71 13.41 -5.35
CA SER A 248 18.16 12.66 -6.53
C SER A 248 19.10 11.52 -6.13
N GLY A 249 18.62 10.28 -6.28
CA GLY A 249 19.36 9.07 -5.92
C GLY A 249 19.16 8.61 -4.47
N ASN A 250 18.29 9.29 -3.70
CA ASN A 250 17.90 8.81 -2.38
C ASN A 250 16.81 7.73 -2.51
N LEU A 251 17.18 6.49 -2.24
CA LEU A 251 16.29 5.32 -2.35
C LEU A 251 15.05 5.39 -1.44
N VAL A 252 15.11 6.13 -0.32
CA VAL A 252 13.95 6.32 0.57
C VAL A 252 12.98 7.33 -0.03
N ALA A 253 13.51 8.40 -0.62
CA ALA A 253 12.71 9.42 -1.31
C ALA A 253 11.99 8.83 -2.54
N GLU A 254 12.68 8.03 -3.34
CA GLU A 254 12.09 7.34 -4.51
C GLU A 254 10.95 6.39 -4.10
N LYS A 255 11.11 5.68 -2.97
CA LYS A 255 10.05 4.84 -2.39
C LYS A 255 8.85 5.67 -1.92
N LEU A 256 9.12 6.75 -1.19
CA LEU A 256 8.07 7.62 -0.68
C LEU A 256 7.26 8.21 -1.84
N ASP A 257 7.93 8.74 -2.85
CA ASP A 257 7.30 9.31 -4.05
C ASP A 257 6.43 8.26 -4.77
N SER A 258 6.97 7.07 -5.00
CA SER A 258 6.23 5.97 -5.63
C SER A 258 4.96 5.58 -4.86
N LEU A 259 5.03 5.51 -3.53
CA LEU A 259 3.88 5.17 -2.69
C LEU A 259 2.87 6.32 -2.62
N MET A 260 3.34 7.57 -2.60
CA MET A 260 2.50 8.77 -2.65
C MET A 260 1.70 8.82 -3.96
N VAL A 261 2.35 8.59 -5.10
CA VAL A 261 1.69 8.52 -6.41
C VAL A 261 0.59 7.45 -6.43
N LEU A 262 0.90 6.23 -6.00
CA LEU A 262 -0.09 5.14 -5.91
C LEU A 262 -1.28 5.52 -5.02
N THR A 263 -1.01 6.17 -3.90
CA THR A 263 -2.04 6.60 -2.95
C THR A 263 -2.92 7.70 -3.57
N PHE A 264 -2.32 8.68 -4.24
CA PHE A 264 -3.08 9.74 -4.92
C PHE A 264 -3.95 9.20 -6.06
N GLU A 265 -3.41 8.33 -6.91
CA GLU A 265 -4.17 7.68 -7.98
C GLU A 265 -5.37 6.91 -7.43
N HIS A 266 -5.17 6.21 -6.30
CA HIS A 266 -6.23 5.50 -5.61
C HIS A 266 -7.31 6.47 -5.07
N LEU A 267 -6.93 7.57 -4.42
CA LEU A 267 -7.89 8.57 -3.94
C LEU A 267 -8.70 9.20 -5.07
N LEU A 268 -8.05 9.48 -6.21
CA LEU A 268 -8.72 9.97 -7.40
C LEU A 268 -9.71 8.94 -7.96
N ALA A 269 -9.36 7.65 -7.96
CA ALA A 269 -10.29 6.58 -8.33
C ALA A 269 -11.48 6.50 -7.35
N CYS A 270 -11.23 6.55 -6.05
CA CYS A 270 -12.27 6.57 -5.02
C CYS A 270 -13.21 7.77 -5.16
N PHE A 271 -12.69 8.94 -5.54
CA PHE A 271 -13.51 10.11 -5.85
C PHE A 271 -14.41 9.86 -7.06
N LYS A 272 -13.86 9.36 -8.17
CA LYS A 272 -14.62 9.03 -9.39
C LYS A 272 -15.71 7.98 -9.13
N ASP A 273 -15.46 7.04 -8.22
CA ASP A 273 -16.41 6.01 -7.80
C ASP A 273 -17.44 6.48 -6.75
N GLY A 274 -17.33 7.71 -6.24
CA GLY A 274 -18.18 8.22 -5.16
C GLY A 274 -17.93 7.59 -3.79
N ARG A 275 -16.75 6.99 -3.57
CA ARG A 275 -16.33 6.32 -2.32
C ARG A 275 -15.37 7.16 -1.47
N LEU A 276 -14.92 8.32 -1.96
CA LEU A 276 -13.90 9.13 -1.29
C LEU A 276 -14.25 9.43 0.17
N SER A 277 -15.51 9.75 0.49
CA SER A 277 -15.93 10.04 1.86
C SER A 277 -15.64 8.90 2.85
N GLN A 278 -15.86 7.64 2.44
CA GLN A 278 -15.60 6.46 3.28
C GLN A 278 -14.10 6.27 3.54
N VAL A 279 -13.28 6.49 2.51
CA VAL A 279 -11.82 6.42 2.61
C VAL A 279 -11.29 7.58 3.45
N PHE A 280 -11.86 8.77 3.27
CA PHE A 280 -11.48 9.99 3.95
C PHE A 280 -11.69 9.92 5.47
N GLU A 281 -12.79 9.31 5.95
CA GLU A 281 -12.97 9.07 7.38
C GLU A 281 -11.81 8.26 7.99
N THR A 282 -11.33 7.25 7.26
CA THR A 282 -10.18 6.45 7.70
C THR A 282 -8.88 7.25 7.65
N LEU A 283 -8.65 8.01 6.58
CA LEU A 283 -7.49 8.90 6.46
C LEU A 283 -7.45 9.93 7.59
N LEU A 284 -8.59 10.51 7.93
CA LEU A 284 -8.71 11.50 8.99
C LEU A 284 -8.36 10.90 10.37
N GLN A 285 -8.84 9.69 10.64
CA GLN A 285 -8.47 8.95 11.86
C GLN A 285 -6.98 8.62 11.90
N SER A 286 -6.39 8.21 10.77
CA SER A 286 -4.96 7.95 10.67
C SER A 286 -4.15 9.23 10.84
N PHE A 287 -4.58 10.34 10.25
CA PHE A 287 -3.97 11.66 10.43
C PHE A 287 -3.91 12.05 11.91
N GLN A 288 -5.03 11.95 12.64
CA GLN A 288 -5.09 12.31 14.05
C GLN A 288 -4.18 11.44 14.94
N LYS A 289 -4.00 10.16 14.59
CA LYS A 289 -3.22 9.20 15.40
C LYS A 289 -1.74 9.18 15.07
N THR A 290 -1.40 9.25 13.79
CA THR A 290 -0.03 9.00 13.30
C THR A 290 0.64 10.30 12.87
N ILE A 291 -0.02 11.10 12.03
CA ILE A 291 0.61 12.28 11.37
C ILE A 291 0.67 13.49 12.28
N LEU A 292 -0.40 13.76 13.04
CA LEU A 292 -0.49 14.91 13.92
C LEU A 292 0.68 14.96 14.93
N THR A 293 1.12 13.79 15.40
CA THR A 293 2.22 13.64 16.36
C THR A 293 3.58 13.37 15.72
N ALA A 294 3.63 13.11 14.41
CA ALA A 294 4.87 12.84 13.69
C ALA A 294 5.56 14.15 13.28
N TYR A 295 6.21 14.82 14.22
CA TYR A 295 6.86 16.12 14.02
C TYR A 295 7.94 16.15 12.92
N LYS A 296 8.51 14.98 12.58
CA LYS A 296 9.50 14.83 11.50
C LYS A 296 8.87 14.56 10.12
N SER A 297 7.59 14.20 10.04
CA SER A 297 6.90 13.92 8.77
C SER A 297 6.62 15.22 8.02
N LYS A 298 7.05 15.29 6.75
CA LYS A 298 6.93 16.48 5.89
C LYS A 298 6.08 16.24 4.63
N PHE A 299 5.92 15.00 4.21
CA PHE A 299 5.24 14.64 2.97
C PHE A 299 3.95 13.85 3.16
N ALA A 300 3.86 12.95 4.14
CA ALA A 300 2.70 12.07 4.29
C ALA A 300 1.38 12.84 4.52
N GLN A 301 1.45 14.05 5.11
CA GLN A 301 0.30 14.94 5.26
C GLN A 301 -0.31 15.41 3.93
N PHE A 302 0.42 15.37 2.81
CA PHE A 302 -0.15 15.74 1.52
C PHE A 302 -1.18 14.73 1.02
N VAL A 303 -1.24 13.50 1.56
CA VAL A 303 -2.31 12.54 1.27
C VAL A 303 -3.67 13.08 1.68
N ILE A 304 -3.80 13.57 2.92
CA ILE A 304 -5.08 14.13 3.38
C ILE A 304 -5.37 15.47 2.68
N PHE A 305 -4.35 16.28 2.42
CA PHE A 305 -4.49 17.53 1.65
C PHE A 305 -5.04 17.28 0.23
N TYR A 306 -4.51 16.26 -0.45
CA TYR A 306 -4.98 15.87 -1.77
C TYR A 306 -6.41 15.32 -1.75
N ALA A 307 -6.77 14.48 -0.76
CA ALA A 307 -8.16 14.05 -0.61
C ALA A 307 -9.12 15.23 -0.43
N CYS A 308 -8.71 16.24 0.36
CA CYS A 308 -9.48 17.48 0.55
C CYS A 308 -9.63 18.30 -0.73
N SER A 309 -8.63 18.30 -1.62
CA SER A 309 -8.70 19.07 -2.87
C SER A 309 -9.62 18.44 -3.91
N LEU A 310 -9.82 17.11 -3.84
CA LEU A 310 -10.77 16.39 -4.71
C LEU A 310 -12.24 16.69 -4.35
N ASP A 311 -12.53 16.86 -3.06
CA ASP A 311 -13.87 17.18 -2.55
C ASP A 311 -13.79 18.31 -1.50
N PRO A 312 -13.72 19.58 -1.95
CA PRO A 312 -13.54 20.73 -1.06
C PRO A 312 -14.64 20.89 -0.02
N GLU A 313 -15.90 20.68 -0.40
CA GLU A 313 -17.06 20.86 0.48
C GLU A 313 -17.20 19.69 1.47
N GLY A 314 -17.07 18.45 1.01
CA GLY A 314 -17.24 17.28 1.88
C GLY A 314 -16.00 16.98 2.72
N CYS A 315 -14.85 16.80 2.07
CA CYS A 315 -13.60 16.42 2.74
C CYS A 315 -12.84 17.65 3.25
N GLY A 316 -12.75 18.69 2.43
CA GLY A 316 -11.94 19.88 2.74
C GLY A 316 -12.45 20.66 3.95
N GLU A 317 -13.75 20.95 4.01
CA GLU A 317 -14.37 21.62 5.15
C GLU A 317 -14.38 20.72 6.40
N ALA A 318 -14.60 19.41 6.24
CA ALA A 318 -14.58 18.46 7.36
C ALA A 318 -13.19 18.39 8.01
N PHE A 319 -12.11 18.45 7.23
CA PHE A 319 -10.75 18.49 7.75
C PHE A 319 -10.49 19.74 8.59
N ALA A 320 -10.82 20.92 8.06
CA ALA A 320 -10.66 22.19 8.76
C ALA A 320 -11.46 22.22 10.07
N ASN A 321 -12.72 21.79 10.03
CA ASN A 321 -13.57 21.70 11.22
C ASN A 321 -13.01 20.71 12.25
N THR A 322 -12.43 19.60 11.81
CA THR A 322 -11.80 18.63 12.72
C THR A 322 -10.60 19.21 13.43
N LEU A 323 -9.72 19.91 12.71
CA LEU A 323 -8.57 20.61 13.29
C LEU A 323 -8.99 21.71 14.27
N LEU A 324 -10.01 22.50 13.91
CA LEU A 324 -10.57 23.53 14.78
C LEU A 324 -11.15 22.93 16.06
N ASN A 325 -11.95 21.88 15.95
CA ASN A 325 -12.53 21.19 17.11
C ASN A 325 -11.42 20.59 18.00
N LEU A 326 -10.37 20.03 17.39
CA LEU A 326 -9.22 19.52 18.13
C LEU A 326 -8.50 20.64 18.88
N PHE A 327 -8.31 21.81 18.27
CA PHE A 327 -7.74 22.97 18.95
C PHE A 327 -8.62 23.47 20.11
N MET A 328 -9.93 23.53 19.94
CA MET A 328 -10.86 24.07 20.94
C MET A 328 -11.14 23.11 22.09
N SER A 329 -11.23 21.80 21.83
CA SER A 329 -11.73 20.81 22.79
C SER A 329 -10.66 19.84 23.32
N CYS A 330 -9.48 19.74 22.70
CA CYS A 330 -8.46 18.80 23.17
C CYS A 330 -7.87 19.27 24.51
N ALA A 331 -7.74 18.36 25.47
CA ALA A 331 -7.10 18.67 26.75
C ALA A 331 -5.56 18.72 26.65
N ASN A 332 -4.96 18.04 25.67
CA ASN A 332 -3.51 17.97 25.50
C ASN A 332 -2.97 19.24 24.80
N PRO A 333 -2.16 20.08 25.46
CA PRO A 333 -1.64 21.31 24.87
C PRO A 333 -0.83 21.09 23.58
N GLU A 334 -0.03 20.03 23.50
CA GLU A 334 0.81 19.74 22.33
C GLU A 334 -0.04 19.43 21.09
N TRP A 335 -1.13 18.69 21.30
CA TRP A 335 -2.07 18.34 20.22
C TRP A 335 -2.86 19.57 19.78
N ARG A 336 -3.23 20.46 20.71
CA ARG A 336 -3.86 21.74 20.36
C ARG A 336 -2.93 22.63 19.53
N MET A 337 -1.67 22.77 19.96
CA MET A 337 -0.66 23.56 19.24
C MET A 337 -0.41 23.01 17.84
N SER A 338 -0.30 21.68 17.73
CA SER A 338 -0.16 21.02 16.43
C SER A 338 -1.40 21.24 15.56
N ALA A 339 -2.60 21.06 16.12
CA ALA A 339 -3.86 21.24 15.40
C ALA A 339 -4.03 22.65 14.82
N VAL A 340 -3.73 23.70 15.61
CA VAL A 340 -3.83 25.08 15.13
C VAL A 340 -2.74 25.41 14.10
N ALA A 341 -1.53 24.85 14.24
CA ALA A 341 -0.48 25.01 13.24
C ALA A 341 -0.86 24.35 11.90
N TYR A 342 -1.41 23.13 11.96
CA TYR A 342 -1.97 22.45 10.78
C TYR A 342 -3.12 23.25 10.17
N LEU A 343 -4.03 23.78 10.99
CA LEU A 343 -5.18 24.57 10.53
C LEU A 343 -4.75 25.85 9.83
N ALA A 344 -3.86 26.63 10.46
CA ALA A 344 -3.37 27.89 9.89
C ALA A 344 -2.69 27.67 8.54
N SER A 345 -1.80 26.67 8.46
CA SER A 345 -1.18 26.29 7.20
C SER A 345 -2.19 25.83 6.15
N TYR A 346 -3.13 24.98 6.55
CA TYR A 346 -4.13 24.42 5.65
C TYR A 346 -4.99 25.54 5.03
N LEU A 347 -5.51 26.46 5.84
CA LEU A 347 -6.30 27.60 5.36
C LEU A 347 -5.49 28.53 4.46
N ALA A 348 -4.19 28.73 4.72
CA ALA A 348 -3.32 29.55 3.89
C ALA A 348 -3.02 28.92 2.51
N ARG A 349 -2.95 27.58 2.43
CA ARG A 349 -2.51 26.85 1.22
C ARG A 349 -3.66 26.25 0.42
N ALA A 350 -4.81 25.96 1.03
CA ALA A 350 -5.96 25.31 0.41
C ALA A 350 -6.77 26.28 -0.45
N LYS A 351 -6.23 26.64 -1.63
CA LYS A 351 -6.88 27.53 -2.61
C LYS A 351 -8.25 27.05 -3.12
N PHE A 352 -8.57 25.78 -2.89
CA PHE A 352 -9.83 25.15 -3.27
C PHE A 352 -10.96 25.40 -2.26
N LEU A 353 -10.66 25.94 -1.06
CA LEU A 353 -11.70 26.32 -0.10
C LEU A 353 -12.33 27.67 -0.46
N SER A 354 -13.61 27.83 -0.15
CA SER A 354 -14.31 29.10 -0.35
C SER A 354 -13.83 30.15 0.66
N VAL A 355 -13.72 31.41 0.21
CA VAL A 355 -13.33 32.53 1.08
C VAL A 355 -14.32 32.70 2.24
N SER A 356 -15.61 32.47 2.00
CA SER A 356 -16.64 32.50 3.04
C SER A 356 -16.42 31.45 4.14
N PHE A 357 -16.02 30.23 3.76
CA PHE A 357 -15.71 29.18 4.73
C PHE A 357 -14.45 29.53 5.55
N VAL A 358 -13.40 30.00 4.89
CA VAL A 358 -12.16 30.43 5.56
C VAL A 358 -12.45 31.56 6.56
N ALA A 359 -13.23 32.57 6.17
CA ALA A 359 -13.63 33.66 7.06
C ALA A 359 -14.41 33.13 8.29
N SER A 360 -15.35 32.21 8.09
CA SER A 360 -16.12 31.60 9.19
C SER A 360 -15.24 30.83 10.19
N ILE A 361 -14.22 30.11 9.71
CA ILE A 361 -13.25 29.44 10.59
C ILE A 361 -12.43 30.44 11.39
N LEU A 362 -12.00 31.55 10.76
CA LEU A 362 -11.23 32.60 11.43
C LEU A 362 -12.06 33.34 12.48
N GLU A 363 -13.34 33.66 12.20
CA GLU A 363 -14.27 34.24 13.17
C GLU A 363 -14.37 33.34 14.41
N ARG A 364 -14.56 32.04 14.22
CA ARG A 364 -14.62 31.04 15.31
C ARG A 364 -13.33 30.85 16.10
N LEU A 365 -12.18 31.33 15.61
CA LEU A 365 -10.91 31.30 16.34
C LEU A 365 -10.72 32.54 17.22
N VAL A 366 -11.44 33.62 16.93
CA VAL A 366 -11.37 34.90 17.65
C VAL A 366 -12.46 35.00 18.73
N ASP A 367 -13.62 34.40 18.45
CA ASP A 367 -14.72 34.22 19.42
C ASP A 367 -14.37 33.17 20.50
#